data_AF-A0A938WDI4-F1
#
_entry.id   AF-A0A938WDI4-F1
#
_cell.length_a   1.000
_cell.length_b   1.000
_cell.length_c   1.000
_cell.angle_alpha   90.00
_cell.angle_beta   90.00
_cell.angle_gamma   90.00
#
_symmetry.space_group_name_H-M   'P 1'
#
loop_
_entity.id
_entity.type
_entity.pdbx_description
1 polymer ?
#
loop_
_entity_poly.entity_id
_entity_poly.type
_entity_poly.pdbx_seq_one_letter_code
_entity_poly.pdbx_strand_id
1 'polypeptide(L)'
;EGVASEAASLAGHLGLGKLIALYDDNHITIDGNTNVSFTEDVLKRYEAYGWHVQHVADGNTDVAAIQRAIEAAKAVTDKPSLIKVTTTIGYGSPNKANTAGVHGAALGAEEADLTRKALDWSYGPFEVPQESYDHWRQAISRGAALEAEWNTTLANYRSQYPAEAAQFERQLRGELPQGWDAALPSYGPDDKGLATRQHSYNCLNAIGPNLSELIGGSADLTHSNLTDIKGEGGFQKGAEANRYLHFGVREHAMAAILNGLAYHGSGLIPYGGTFAVFAGYMVGGMRLSALSELGVIYVLTHDSIGLGEDGPTHQPIETLASLRAIPNMLVIRPGDGNETSGAYQVAVNNRHRPTCLILSRQAMANQAGSTAASVAKGGYILEDSNGSPDLILIGTGTELELCTKAAAQLRADGKNVRVVSMPCVELFEEQDAAYRESVLPSSCRKRLVVEASSSFGWHKYTGFEGGSVSIDRFGASAPGPVCLEKFGFTVDNVVAKAKALG
;
A
#
# COMPACT_ATOMS: atom_id res chain seq x y z
N GLU A 1 6.16 11.41 15.78
CA GLU A 1 5.23 11.12 14.67
C GLU A 1 4.05 10.28 15.14
N GLY A 2 2.85 10.55 14.60
CA GLY A 2 1.61 9.83 14.96
C GLY A 2 1.65 8.34 14.59
N VAL A 3 2.15 8.01 13.41
CA VAL A 3 2.27 6.63 12.89
C VAL A 3 3.07 5.71 13.82
N ALA A 4 4.09 6.22 14.51
CA ALA A 4 4.88 5.45 15.46
C ALA A 4 4.07 5.09 16.72
N SER A 5 3.18 5.98 17.17
CA SER A 5 2.28 5.73 18.30
C SER A 5 1.21 4.68 17.96
N GLU A 6 0.65 4.75 16.76
CA GLU A 6 -0.27 3.74 16.23
C GLU A 6 0.40 2.35 16.19
N ALA A 7 1.59 2.25 15.59
CA ALA A 7 2.33 1.00 15.47
C ALA A 7 2.79 0.47 16.84
N ALA A 8 3.26 1.35 17.74
CA ALA A 8 3.66 0.95 19.08
C ALA A 8 2.48 0.44 19.91
N SER A 9 1.31 1.09 19.80
CA SER A 9 0.07 0.61 20.42
C SER A 9 -0.28 -0.80 19.94
N LEU A 10 -0.21 -1.06 18.62
CA LEU A 10 -0.51 -2.37 18.08
C LEU A 10 0.54 -3.44 18.47
N ALA A 11 1.83 -3.09 18.46
CA ALA A 11 2.89 -4.02 18.85
C ALA A 11 2.78 -4.45 20.33
N GLY A 12 2.39 -3.52 21.21
CA GLY A 12 2.14 -3.82 22.62
C GLY A 12 0.90 -4.69 22.80
N HIS A 13 -0.19 -4.40 22.08
CA HIS A 13 -1.39 -5.25 22.04
C HIS A 13 -1.09 -6.69 21.60
N LEU A 14 -0.29 -6.84 20.54
CA LEU A 14 0.11 -8.14 19.99
C LEU A 14 1.22 -8.84 20.81
N GLY A 15 1.82 -8.16 21.80
CA GLY A 15 2.86 -8.73 22.65
C GLY A 15 4.12 -9.16 21.89
N LEU A 16 4.58 -8.36 20.91
CA LEU A 16 5.69 -8.70 20.02
C LEU A 16 7.06 -8.73 20.74
N GLY A 17 7.33 -9.74 21.56
CA GLY A 17 8.50 -9.83 22.43
C GLY A 17 9.87 -9.91 21.77
N LYS A 18 9.92 -10.14 20.46
CA LYS A 18 11.17 -10.10 19.68
C LYS A 18 11.50 -8.70 19.15
N LEU A 19 10.60 -7.72 19.28
CA LEU A 19 10.82 -6.35 18.85
C LEU A 19 11.55 -5.56 19.94
N ILE A 20 12.73 -5.05 19.61
CA ILE A 20 13.54 -4.20 20.49
C ILE A 20 13.83 -2.89 19.75
N ALA A 21 13.31 -1.78 20.26
CA ALA A 21 13.59 -0.44 19.76
C ALA A 21 14.63 0.25 20.65
N LEU A 22 15.70 0.75 20.04
CA LEU A 22 16.67 1.62 20.70
C LEU A 22 16.32 3.07 20.34
N TYR A 23 15.95 3.85 21.34
CA TYR A 23 15.63 5.26 21.17
C TYR A 23 16.86 6.11 21.53
N ASP A 24 17.42 6.77 20.53
CA ASP A 24 18.45 7.79 20.70
C ASP A 24 17.85 9.06 21.33
N ASP A 25 17.96 9.16 22.66
CA ASP A 25 17.46 10.26 23.46
C ASP A 25 18.53 11.35 23.63
N ASN A 26 18.79 12.07 22.54
CA ASN A 26 19.83 13.11 22.50
C ASN A 26 19.31 14.53 22.79
N HIS A 27 18.00 14.69 23.05
CA HIS A 27 17.32 15.95 23.34
C HIS A 27 17.37 17.02 22.24
N ILE A 28 17.78 16.68 21.01
CA ILE A 28 17.90 17.60 19.87
C ILE A 28 17.04 17.15 18.69
N THR A 29 16.38 18.10 18.04
CA THR A 29 15.74 17.97 16.72
C THR A 29 16.35 18.99 15.75
N ILE A 30 15.86 19.05 14.52
CA ILE A 30 16.26 20.08 13.54
C ILE A 30 16.04 21.50 14.08
N ASP A 31 14.95 21.73 14.81
CA ASP A 31 14.59 23.05 15.34
C ASP A 31 15.34 23.43 16.63
N GLY A 32 16.29 22.61 17.09
CA GLY A 32 17.05 22.85 18.31
C GLY A 32 16.75 21.84 19.41
N ASN A 33 16.68 22.32 20.64
CA ASN A 33 16.37 21.47 21.78
C ASN A 33 14.91 21.00 21.73
N THR A 34 14.68 19.70 21.94
CA THR A 34 13.35 19.07 21.99
C THR A 34 12.33 19.80 22.86
N ASN A 35 12.74 20.50 23.92
CA ASN A 35 11.85 21.24 24.82
C ASN A 35 10.98 22.31 24.12
N VAL A 36 11.33 22.73 22.90
CA VAL A 36 10.52 23.67 22.12
C VAL A 36 9.18 23.07 21.65
N SER A 37 9.08 21.74 21.51
CA SER A 37 7.88 21.09 20.96
C SER A 37 7.62 19.65 21.43
N PHE A 38 8.53 19.04 22.22
CA PHE A 38 8.48 17.64 22.63
C PHE A 38 8.97 17.46 24.06
N THR A 39 8.04 17.49 25.02
CA THR A 39 8.30 17.45 26.48
C THR A 39 7.53 16.34 27.20
N GLU A 40 6.92 15.42 26.45
CA GLU A 40 6.17 14.29 27.01
C GLU A 40 7.10 13.24 27.64
N ASP A 41 6.53 12.42 28.53
CA ASP A 41 7.21 11.27 29.09
C ASP A 41 7.08 10.07 28.15
N VAL A 42 8.08 9.90 27.28
CA VAL A 42 8.11 8.82 26.27
C VAL A 42 8.06 7.44 26.92
N LEU A 43 8.78 7.23 28.03
CA LEU A 43 8.79 5.92 28.69
C LEU A 43 7.41 5.58 29.26
N LYS A 44 6.74 6.55 29.91
CA LYS A 44 5.35 6.33 30.39
C LYS A 44 4.38 6.08 29.25
N ARG A 45 4.52 6.77 28.10
CA ARG A 45 3.67 6.51 26.93
C ARG A 45 3.84 5.09 26.40
N TYR A 46 5.08 4.60 26.33
CA TYR A 46 5.37 3.23 25.89
C TYR A 46 4.94 2.17 26.91
N GLU A 47 5.11 2.42 28.20
CA GLU A 47 4.57 1.57 29.27
C GLU A 47 3.04 1.44 29.14
N ALA A 48 2.34 2.55 28.87
CA ALA A 48 0.90 2.57 28.65
C ALA A 48 0.46 1.78 27.40
N TYR A 49 1.31 1.67 26.37
CA TYR A 49 1.07 0.77 25.24
C TYR A 49 1.30 -0.71 25.55
N GLY A 50 1.87 -1.04 26.71
CA GLY A 50 2.20 -2.42 27.11
C GLY A 50 3.63 -2.83 26.79
N TRP A 51 4.55 -1.88 26.60
CA TRP A 51 5.96 -2.17 26.33
C TRP A 51 6.76 -2.39 27.62
N HIS A 52 7.81 -3.19 27.51
CA HIS A 52 8.90 -3.18 28.47
C HIS A 52 9.79 -1.98 28.21
N VAL A 53 10.07 -1.17 29.23
CA VAL A 53 10.86 0.06 29.10
C VAL A 53 12.12 0.00 29.94
N GLN A 54 13.23 0.48 29.38
CA GLN A 54 14.52 0.57 30.05
C GLN A 54 15.16 1.93 29.74
N HIS A 55 16.07 2.37 30.62
CA HIS A 55 16.85 3.58 30.42
C HIS A 55 18.34 3.29 30.63
N VAL A 56 19.14 3.62 29.61
CA VAL A 56 20.60 3.71 29.68
C VAL A 56 20.95 5.19 29.76
N ALA A 57 21.40 5.64 30.93
CA ALA A 57 21.65 7.05 31.21
C ALA A 57 22.90 7.60 30.51
N ASP A 58 23.91 6.77 30.26
CA ASP A 58 25.09 7.13 29.48
C ASP A 58 25.25 6.20 28.28
N GLY A 59 24.72 6.65 27.13
CA GLY A 59 24.91 5.98 25.85
C GLY A 59 26.23 6.31 25.15
N ASN A 60 27.02 7.27 25.66
CA ASN A 60 28.27 7.67 25.01
C ASN A 60 29.42 6.74 25.39
N THR A 61 29.50 6.32 26.66
CA THR A 61 30.64 5.51 27.14
C THR A 61 30.29 4.21 27.85
N ASP A 62 29.08 4.05 28.41
CA ASP A 62 28.68 2.79 29.08
C ASP A 62 28.13 1.73 28.11
N VAL A 63 29.04 1.19 27.28
CA VAL A 63 28.73 0.08 26.35
C VAL A 63 28.18 -1.15 27.08
N ALA A 64 28.64 -1.39 28.31
CA ALA A 64 28.20 -2.52 29.11
C ALA A 64 26.74 -2.37 29.57
N ALA A 65 26.28 -1.16 29.89
CA ALA A 65 24.86 -0.90 30.18
C ALA A 65 23.97 -1.12 28.95
N ILE A 66 24.40 -0.69 27.77
CA ILE A 66 23.67 -0.95 26.51
C ILE A 66 23.55 -2.47 26.29
N GLN A 67 24.64 -3.22 26.45
CA GLN A 67 24.62 -4.67 26.32
C GLN A 67 23.65 -5.33 27.32
N ARG A 68 23.75 -4.98 28.62
CA ARG A 68 22.84 -5.50 29.65
C ARG A 68 21.37 -5.19 29.34
N ALA A 69 21.08 -3.99 28.83
CA ALA A 69 19.73 -3.60 28.48
C ALA A 69 19.18 -4.42 27.29
N ILE A 70 20.01 -4.69 26.27
CA ILE A 70 19.63 -5.56 25.14
C ILE A 70 19.41 -7.00 25.61
N GLU A 71 20.25 -7.53 26.49
CA GLU A 71 20.10 -8.88 27.07
C GLU A 71 18.80 -8.99 27.90
N ALA A 72 18.53 -8.00 28.76
CA ALA A 72 17.29 -7.92 29.52
C ALA A 72 16.06 -7.81 28.60
N ALA A 73 16.13 -7.03 27.51
CA ALA A 73 15.06 -6.94 26.52
C ALA A 73 14.80 -8.28 25.81
N LYS A 74 15.84 -9.02 25.43
CA LYS A 74 15.70 -10.36 24.82
C LYS A 74 15.07 -11.38 25.77
N ALA A 75 15.23 -11.21 27.08
CA ALA A 75 14.63 -12.07 28.10
C ALA A 75 13.12 -11.80 28.29
N VAL A 76 12.62 -10.63 27.88
CA VAL A 76 11.20 -10.29 27.90
C VAL A 76 10.57 -10.75 26.58
N THR A 77 9.94 -11.93 26.61
CA THR A 77 9.43 -12.59 25.40
C THR A 77 7.96 -12.30 25.09
N ASP A 78 7.25 -11.61 25.97
CA ASP A 78 5.79 -11.41 25.88
C ASP A 78 5.37 -9.94 25.69
N LYS A 79 6.35 -9.02 25.58
CA LYS A 79 6.16 -7.58 25.35
C LYS A 79 7.28 -7.04 24.44
N PRO A 80 6.98 -6.14 23.49
CA PRO A 80 8.03 -5.39 22.81
C PRO A 80 8.81 -4.53 23.81
N SER A 81 10.09 -4.26 23.52
CA SER A 81 10.99 -3.52 24.41
C SER A 81 11.43 -2.18 23.81
N LEU A 82 11.34 -1.10 24.59
CA LEU A 82 11.93 0.20 24.29
C LEU A 82 13.11 0.45 25.25
N ILE A 83 14.29 0.66 24.68
CA ILE A 83 15.49 1.05 25.42
C ILE A 83 15.77 2.52 25.10
N LYS A 84 15.46 3.41 26.03
CA LYS A 84 15.86 4.82 25.96
C LYS A 84 17.36 4.91 26.24
N VAL A 85 18.13 5.40 25.28
CA VAL A 85 19.59 5.55 25.41
C VAL A 85 19.90 7.02 25.33
N THR A 86 20.28 7.63 26.46
CA THR A 86 20.60 9.06 26.48
C THR A 86 22.01 9.27 25.92
N THR A 87 22.11 10.03 24.83
CA THR A 87 23.38 10.32 24.14
C THR A 87 23.59 11.82 24.01
N THR A 88 24.79 12.22 23.56
CA THR A 88 25.04 13.58 23.08
C THR A 88 25.13 13.56 21.56
N ILE A 89 24.24 14.26 20.86
CA ILE A 89 24.35 14.39 19.40
C ILE A 89 25.68 15.06 19.04
N GLY A 90 26.41 14.49 18.07
CA GLY A 90 27.73 14.97 17.69
C GLY A 90 28.81 14.80 18.77
N TYR A 91 28.65 13.82 19.68
CA TYR A 91 29.63 13.50 20.74
C TYR A 91 31.07 13.52 20.22
N GLY A 92 31.96 14.19 20.96
CA GLY A 92 33.36 14.41 20.60
C GLY A 92 33.65 15.74 19.91
N SER A 93 32.67 16.36 19.24
CA SER A 93 32.86 17.70 18.66
C SER A 93 32.89 18.77 19.75
N PRO A 94 34.01 19.48 19.96
CA PRO A 94 34.12 20.43 21.07
C PRO A 94 33.20 21.64 20.92
N ASN A 95 32.89 22.07 19.69
CA ASN A 95 32.10 23.29 19.47
C ASN A 95 30.67 23.02 18.98
N LYS A 96 30.38 21.84 18.43
CA LYS A 96 29.05 21.53 17.84
C LYS A 96 28.28 20.42 18.55
N ALA A 97 28.88 19.67 19.47
CA ALA A 97 28.15 18.67 20.25
C ALA A 97 26.97 19.30 20.99
N ASN A 98 25.87 18.56 21.12
CA ASN A 98 24.64 19.00 21.77
C ASN A 98 23.96 20.24 21.11
N THR A 99 24.14 20.42 19.80
CA THR A 99 23.50 21.51 19.04
C THR A 99 22.78 20.97 17.81
N ALA A 100 21.71 21.62 17.35
CA ALA A 100 21.08 21.28 16.08
C ALA A 100 22.01 21.49 14.86
N GLY A 101 23.05 22.33 15.01
CA GLY A 101 24.02 22.61 13.95
C GLY A 101 24.83 21.39 13.50
N VAL A 102 24.88 20.31 14.29
CA VAL A 102 25.53 19.05 13.93
C VAL A 102 24.61 18.03 13.26
N HIS A 103 23.29 18.29 13.23
CA HIS A 103 22.30 17.29 12.78
C HIS A 103 22.32 17.05 11.26
N GLY A 104 22.26 18.11 10.46
CA GLY A 104 21.99 18.03 9.02
C GLY A 104 23.14 18.48 8.11
N ALA A 105 24.31 18.77 8.66
CA ALA A 105 25.43 19.33 7.91
C ALA A 105 26.76 18.69 8.31
N ALA A 106 27.70 18.65 7.36
CA ALA A 106 29.07 18.24 7.65
C ALA A 106 29.69 19.15 8.73
N LEU A 107 30.55 18.58 9.58
CA LEU A 107 31.27 19.35 10.61
C LEU A 107 32.10 20.49 10.01
N GLY A 108 32.70 20.27 8.85
CA GLY A 108 33.73 21.13 8.27
C GLY A 108 35.14 20.69 8.71
N ALA A 109 36.15 21.06 7.92
CA ALA A 109 37.52 20.57 8.12
C ALA A 109 38.11 20.95 9.48
N GLU A 110 37.98 22.22 9.89
CA GLU A 110 38.50 22.71 11.16
C GLU A 110 37.86 22.00 12.36
N GLU A 111 36.53 21.91 12.39
CA GLU A 111 35.82 21.24 13.47
C GLU A 111 36.10 19.73 13.49
N ALA A 112 36.27 19.10 12.32
CA ALA A 112 36.66 17.70 12.24
C ALA A 112 38.05 17.46 12.84
N ASP A 113 39.02 18.35 12.62
CA ASP A 113 40.36 18.24 13.22
C ASP A 113 40.34 18.47 14.73
N LEU A 114 39.49 19.40 15.21
CA LEU A 114 39.27 19.59 16.64
C LEU A 114 38.59 18.36 17.28
N THR A 115 37.62 17.77 16.59
CA THR A 115 36.95 16.54 17.02
C THR A 115 37.93 15.37 17.11
N ARG A 116 38.81 15.21 16.11
CA ARG A 116 39.88 14.20 16.16
C ARG A 116 40.79 14.38 17.38
N LYS A 117 41.24 15.62 17.64
CA LYS A 117 42.06 15.92 18.83
C LYS A 117 41.33 15.62 20.14
N ALA A 118 40.04 15.97 20.22
CA ALA A 118 39.22 15.73 21.41
C ALA A 118 38.98 14.24 21.70
N LEU A 119 38.94 13.41 20.64
CA LEU A 119 38.77 11.95 20.73
C LEU A 119 40.10 11.18 20.76
N ASP A 120 41.24 11.87 20.82
CA ASP A 120 42.58 11.27 20.72
C ASP A 120 42.75 10.39 19.46
N TRP A 121 42.15 10.83 18.34
CA TRP A 121 42.12 10.09 17.09
C TRP A 121 43.22 10.56 16.13
N SER A 122 44.29 9.77 15.99
CA SER A 122 45.46 10.12 15.17
C SER A 122 45.40 9.63 13.72
N TYR A 123 44.40 8.83 13.33
CA TYR A 123 44.30 8.24 12.00
C TYR A 123 43.73 9.22 10.96
N GLY A 124 44.16 9.09 9.70
CA GLY A 124 43.78 9.95 8.59
C GLY A 124 42.33 9.78 8.12
N PRO A 125 41.88 10.61 7.15
CA PRO A 125 40.56 10.47 6.54
C PRO A 125 40.36 9.07 5.94
N PHE A 126 39.26 8.41 6.30
CA PHE A 126 38.91 7.04 5.88
C PHE A 126 39.92 5.95 6.26
N GLU A 127 40.88 6.25 7.13
CA GLU A 127 41.80 5.27 7.71
C GLU A 127 41.13 4.59 8.91
N VAL A 128 40.93 3.28 8.82
CA VAL A 128 40.38 2.45 9.89
C VAL A 128 41.51 1.59 10.47
N PRO A 129 41.78 1.66 11.78
CA PRO A 129 42.86 0.89 12.41
C PRO A 129 42.69 -0.62 12.21
N GLN A 130 43.80 -1.34 12.06
CA GLN A 130 43.76 -2.79 11.82
C GLN A 130 43.04 -3.55 12.95
N GLU A 131 43.26 -3.18 14.21
CA GLU A 131 42.58 -3.79 15.36
C GLU A 131 41.04 -3.64 15.30
N SER A 132 40.55 -2.52 14.76
CA SER A 132 39.12 -2.29 14.56
C SER A 132 38.59 -3.22 13.46
N TYR A 133 39.32 -3.36 12.34
CA TYR A 133 38.97 -4.36 11.31
C TYR A 133 38.98 -5.77 11.87
N ASP A 134 40.01 -6.14 12.63
CA ASP A 134 40.14 -7.47 13.23
C ASP A 134 38.99 -7.78 14.17
N HIS A 135 38.54 -6.80 14.96
CA HIS A 135 37.35 -6.93 15.81
C HIS A 135 36.07 -7.09 14.99
N TRP A 136 35.77 -6.15 14.09
CA TRP A 136 34.51 -6.16 13.31
C TRP A 136 34.42 -7.36 12.37
N ARG A 137 35.52 -7.79 11.75
CA ARG A 137 35.55 -8.92 10.81
C ARG A 137 35.36 -10.28 11.48
N GLN A 138 35.43 -10.38 12.81
CA GLN A 138 34.96 -11.58 13.53
C GLN A 138 33.49 -11.88 13.20
N ALA A 139 32.69 -10.88 12.82
CA ALA A 139 31.31 -11.08 12.37
C ALA A 139 31.20 -11.96 11.11
N ILE A 140 32.22 -12.00 10.25
CA ILE A 140 32.22 -12.84 9.04
C ILE A 140 32.17 -14.32 9.43
N SER A 141 33.12 -14.76 10.26
CA SER A 141 33.17 -16.16 10.71
C SER A 141 31.99 -16.52 11.59
N ARG A 142 31.54 -15.61 12.48
CA ARG A 142 30.34 -15.84 13.30
C ARG A 142 29.07 -15.96 12.45
N GLY A 143 28.89 -15.08 11.46
CA GLY A 143 27.75 -15.10 10.56
C GLY A 143 27.69 -16.39 9.74
N ALA A 144 28.83 -16.78 9.14
CA ALA A 144 28.94 -18.04 8.40
C ALA A 144 28.61 -19.27 9.28
N ALA A 145 29.06 -19.28 10.54
CA ALA A 145 28.74 -20.37 11.47
C ALA A 145 27.24 -20.42 11.81
N LEU A 146 26.61 -19.27 12.10
CA LEU A 146 25.17 -19.18 12.39
C LEU A 146 24.32 -19.62 11.19
N GLU A 147 24.70 -19.22 9.97
CA GLU A 147 24.01 -19.64 8.76
C GLU A 147 24.19 -21.14 8.49
N ALA A 148 25.38 -21.69 8.72
CA ALA A 148 25.62 -23.14 8.59
C ALA A 148 24.78 -23.95 9.60
N GLU A 149 24.62 -23.45 10.82
CA GLU A 149 23.74 -24.04 11.84
C GLU A 149 22.27 -23.99 11.42
N TRP A 150 21.82 -22.85 10.90
CA TRP A 150 20.47 -22.69 10.37
C TRP A 150 20.21 -23.62 9.18
N ASN A 151 21.15 -23.74 8.24
CA ASN A 151 21.04 -24.64 7.09
C ASN A 151 20.98 -26.11 7.52
N THR A 152 21.73 -26.50 8.55
CA THR A 152 21.65 -27.83 9.16
C THR A 152 20.27 -28.07 9.79
N THR A 153 19.74 -27.06 10.49
CA THR A 153 18.40 -27.11 11.07
C THR A 153 17.33 -27.25 9.98
N LEU A 154 17.43 -26.49 8.89
CA LEU A 154 16.53 -26.57 7.74
C LEU A 154 16.62 -27.94 7.03
N ALA A 155 17.82 -28.51 6.90
CA ALA A 155 17.99 -29.85 6.34
C ALA A 155 17.30 -30.92 7.19
N ASN A 156 17.43 -30.85 8.52
CA ASN A 156 16.73 -31.73 9.45
C ASN A 156 15.21 -31.54 9.38
N TYR A 157 14.74 -30.29 9.28
CA TYR A 157 13.32 -29.97 9.08
C TYR A 157 12.79 -30.58 7.79
N ARG A 158 13.54 -30.46 6.67
CA ARG A 158 13.18 -31.03 5.37
C ARG A 158 13.03 -32.55 5.41
N SER A 159 13.86 -33.26 6.18
CA SER A 159 13.75 -34.71 6.34
C SER A 159 12.54 -35.14 7.18
N GLN A 160 12.08 -34.32 8.13
CA GLN A 160 10.97 -34.64 9.02
C GLN A 160 9.60 -34.15 8.49
N TYR A 161 9.59 -33.01 7.78
CA TYR A 161 8.40 -32.30 7.32
C TYR A 161 8.57 -31.90 5.83
N PRO A 162 8.63 -32.88 4.91
CA PRO A 162 9.01 -32.61 3.53
C PRO A 162 8.01 -31.70 2.79
N ALA A 163 6.71 -31.80 3.10
CA ALA A 163 5.69 -30.98 2.45
C ALA A 163 5.75 -29.52 2.93
N GLU A 164 5.86 -29.32 4.25
CA GLU A 164 5.94 -28.02 4.89
C GLU A 164 7.27 -27.32 4.57
N ALA A 165 8.37 -28.08 4.46
CA ALA A 165 9.65 -27.56 3.99
C ALA A 165 9.58 -27.09 2.53
N ALA A 166 8.99 -27.90 1.64
CA ALA A 166 8.80 -27.49 0.24
C ALA A 166 7.95 -26.21 0.12
N GLN A 167 6.89 -26.10 0.93
CA GLN A 167 6.08 -24.88 1.01
C GLN A 167 6.91 -23.70 1.53
N PHE A 168 7.57 -23.83 2.68
CA PHE A 168 8.38 -22.77 3.28
C PHE A 168 9.49 -22.28 2.35
N GLU A 169 10.23 -23.20 1.71
CA GLU A 169 11.30 -22.84 0.78
C GLU A 169 10.76 -22.16 -0.49
N ARG A 170 9.58 -22.57 -0.99
CA ARG A 170 8.90 -21.86 -2.08
C ARG A 170 8.56 -20.42 -1.69
N GLN A 171 8.04 -20.22 -0.48
CA GLN A 171 7.73 -18.89 0.05
C GLN A 171 8.97 -18.01 0.13
N LEU A 172 10.08 -18.54 0.67
CA LEU A 172 11.35 -17.80 0.73
C LEU A 172 11.88 -17.39 -0.65
N ARG A 173 11.58 -18.16 -1.71
CA ARG A 173 11.90 -17.79 -3.10
C ARG A 173 10.91 -16.81 -3.73
N GLY A 174 9.82 -16.47 -3.05
CA GLY A 174 8.76 -15.59 -3.57
C GLY A 174 7.90 -16.23 -4.66
N GLU A 175 7.97 -17.55 -4.82
CA GLU A 175 7.24 -18.30 -5.85
C GLU A 175 5.78 -18.54 -5.42
N LEU A 176 4.84 -18.28 -6.33
CA LEU A 176 3.41 -18.55 -6.10
C LEU A 176 3.10 -20.05 -6.27
N PRO A 177 2.09 -20.60 -5.56
CA PRO A 177 1.55 -21.91 -5.88
C PRO A 177 1.12 -22.02 -7.34
N GLN A 178 1.38 -23.16 -7.96
CA GLN A 178 0.82 -23.46 -9.28
C GLN A 178 -0.71 -23.43 -9.21
N GLY A 179 -1.35 -22.71 -10.14
CA GLY A 179 -2.81 -22.62 -10.22
C GLY A 179 -3.47 -21.89 -9.05
N TRP A 180 -2.73 -21.03 -8.33
CA TRP A 180 -3.26 -20.28 -7.19
C TRP A 180 -4.52 -19.46 -7.52
N ASP A 181 -4.67 -19.02 -8.77
CA ASP A 181 -5.73 -18.17 -9.29
C ASP A 181 -6.87 -18.95 -9.96
N ALA A 182 -6.77 -20.28 -10.08
CA ALA A 182 -7.75 -21.11 -10.80
C ALA A 182 -9.16 -21.07 -10.20
N ALA A 183 -9.29 -20.69 -8.92
CA ALA A 183 -10.56 -20.56 -8.22
C ALA A 183 -11.19 -19.16 -8.34
N LEU A 184 -10.51 -18.19 -8.97
CA LEU A 184 -11.05 -16.84 -9.11
C LEU A 184 -12.40 -16.87 -9.84
N PRO A 185 -13.42 -16.17 -9.33
CA PRO A 185 -14.75 -16.19 -9.94
C PRO A 185 -14.75 -15.58 -11.35
N SER A 186 -15.64 -16.10 -12.19
CA SER A 186 -16.01 -15.52 -13.48
C SER A 186 -17.52 -15.28 -13.49
N TYR A 187 -17.96 -14.23 -14.18
CA TYR A 187 -19.34 -13.77 -14.18
C TYR A 187 -19.83 -13.54 -15.61
N GLY A 188 -21.04 -13.99 -15.90
CA GLY A 188 -21.79 -13.64 -17.11
C GLY A 188 -22.62 -12.36 -16.92
N PRO A 189 -23.09 -11.75 -18.02
CA PRO A 189 -23.90 -10.53 -17.96
C PRO A 189 -25.25 -10.70 -17.25
N ASP A 190 -25.79 -11.93 -17.22
CA ASP A 190 -27.06 -12.26 -16.55
C ASP A 190 -26.88 -12.60 -15.06
N ASP A 191 -25.64 -12.78 -14.59
CA ASP A 191 -25.37 -12.98 -13.18
C ASP A 191 -25.72 -11.73 -12.38
N LYS A 192 -26.25 -11.93 -11.17
CA LYS A 192 -26.65 -10.84 -10.29
C LYS A 192 -25.49 -9.85 -10.09
N GLY A 193 -25.73 -8.59 -10.46
CA GLY A 193 -24.80 -7.50 -10.18
C GLY A 193 -24.55 -7.32 -8.69
N LEU A 194 -23.27 -7.20 -8.32
CA LEU A 194 -22.82 -6.94 -6.95
C LEU A 194 -21.93 -5.70 -6.92
N ALA A 195 -21.60 -5.23 -5.72
CA ALA A 195 -20.59 -4.19 -5.54
C ALA A 195 -19.19 -4.79 -5.73
N THR A 196 -18.21 -4.03 -6.22
CA THR A 196 -16.85 -4.59 -6.37
C THR A 196 -16.17 -4.91 -5.04
N ARG A 197 -16.58 -4.31 -3.92
CA ARG A 197 -16.17 -4.80 -2.59
C ARG A 197 -16.66 -6.22 -2.28
N GLN A 198 -17.83 -6.61 -2.79
CA GLN A 198 -18.36 -7.97 -2.64
C GLN A 198 -17.66 -8.93 -3.61
N HIS A 199 -17.33 -8.47 -4.82
CA HIS A 199 -16.49 -9.26 -5.73
C HIS A 199 -15.06 -9.44 -5.17
N SER A 200 -14.50 -8.42 -4.52
CA SER A 200 -13.21 -8.48 -3.83
C SER A 200 -13.24 -9.49 -2.68
N TYR A 201 -14.30 -9.49 -1.87
CA TYR A 201 -14.55 -10.53 -0.87
C TYR A 201 -14.57 -11.93 -1.49
N ASN A 202 -15.29 -12.12 -2.61
CA ASN A 202 -15.32 -13.41 -3.31
C ASN A 202 -13.93 -13.82 -3.81
N CYS A 203 -13.12 -12.88 -4.31
CA CYS A 203 -11.74 -13.15 -4.74
C CYS A 203 -10.86 -13.57 -3.56
N LEU A 204 -10.87 -12.82 -2.45
CA LEU A 204 -10.11 -13.16 -1.24
C LEU A 204 -10.47 -14.54 -0.71
N ASN A 205 -11.75 -14.90 -0.71
CA ASN A 205 -12.23 -16.20 -0.27
C ASN A 205 -11.91 -17.34 -1.25
N ALA A 206 -11.77 -17.04 -2.54
CA ALA A 206 -11.36 -18.02 -3.54
C ALA A 206 -9.87 -18.34 -3.46
N ILE A 207 -9.02 -17.33 -3.28
CA ILE A 207 -7.55 -17.49 -3.32
C ILE A 207 -6.95 -17.75 -1.93
N GLY A 208 -7.56 -17.26 -0.86
CA GLY A 208 -7.05 -17.35 0.51
C GLY A 208 -6.72 -18.78 0.99
N PRO A 209 -7.52 -19.81 0.67
CA PRO A 209 -7.20 -21.21 0.98
C PRO A 209 -5.99 -21.76 0.20
N ASN A 210 -5.72 -21.24 -1.00
CA ASN A 210 -4.65 -21.73 -1.88
C ASN A 210 -3.36 -20.89 -1.79
N LEU A 211 -3.44 -19.67 -1.23
CA LEU A 211 -2.33 -18.76 -1.00
C LEU A 211 -2.05 -18.62 0.48
N SER A 212 -1.31 -19.56 1.08
CA SER A 212 -0.87 -19.50 2.48
C SER A 212 -0.06 -18.24 2.82
N GLU A 213 0.56 -17.63 1.82
CA GLU A 213 1.38 -16.41 1.94
C GLU A 213 0.53 -15.15 2.12
N LEU A 214 -0.75 -15.20 1.76
CA LEU A 214 -1.66 -14.06 1.88
C LEU A 214 -1.93 -13.78 3.36
N ILE A 215 -1.55 -12.58 3.79
CA ILE A 215 -1.70 -12.11 5.17
C ILE A 215 -2.18 -10.67 5.13
N GLY A 216 -3.10 -10.30 6.02
CA GLY A 216 -3.65 -8.94 5.95
C GLY A 216 -4.94 -8.78 6.71
N GLY A 217 -5.59 -7.64 6.52
CA GLY A 217 -6.87 -7.38 7.16
C GLY A 217 -7.34 -5.96 6.95
N SER A 218 -7.91 -5.35 7.99
CA SER A 218 -8.53 -4.03 7.85
C SER A 218 -8.30 -3.12 9.05
N ALA A 219 -8.24 -1.81 8.76
CA ALA A 219 -8.27 -0.75 9.76
C ALA A 219 -9.70 -0.56 10.30
N ASP A 220 -10.13 -1.47 11.19
CA ASP A 220 -11.44 -1.45 11.89
C ASP A 220 -12.70 -1.51 11.00
N LEU A 221 -12.51 -1.77 9.70
CA LEU A 221 -13.57 -1.71 8.70
C LEU A 221 -13.85 -3.06 8.05
N THR A 222 -13.51 -4.18 8.70
CA THR A 222 -13.65 -5.56 8.18
C THR A 222 -15.01 -5.80 7.53
N HIS A 223 -16.10 -5.49 8.23
CA HIS A 223 -17.46 -5.75 7.76
C HIS A 223 -17.96 -4.76 6.69
N SER A 224 -17.29 -3.62 6.55
CA SER A 224 -17.62 -2.61 5.53
C SER A 224 -16.80 -2.82 4.25
N ASN A 225 -15.53 -3.19 4.40
CA ASN A 225 -14.60 -3.47 3.32
C ASN A 225 -14.74 -4.89 2.77
N LEU A 226 -15.25 -5.82 3.58
CA LEU A 226 -15.37 -7.25 3.26
C LEU A 226 -14.01 -7.89 2.92
N THR A 227 -13.06 -7.69 3.81
CA THR A 227 -11.67 -8.18 3.66
C THR A 227 -11.40 -9.51 4.34
N ASP A 228 -12.36 -10.07 5.08
CA ASP A 228 -12.18 -11.33 5.80
C ASP A 228 -12.10 -12.54 4.85
N ILE A 229 -11.27 -13.50 5.22
CA ILE A 229 -11.19 -14.82 4.59
C ILE A 229 -11.97 -15.77 5.50
N LYS A 230 -13.01 -16.43 4.97
CA LYS A 230 -13.88 -17.31 5.73
C LYS A 230 -13.08 -18.42 6.42
N GLY A 231 -13.30 -18.56 7.72
CA GLY A 231 -12.65 -19.57 8.55
C GLY A 231 -11.24 -19.18 9.03
N GLU A 232 -10.69 -18.05 8.58
CA GLU A 232 -9.41 -17.54 9.07
C GLU A 232 -9.59 -16.91 10.45
N GLY A 233 -8.71 -17.24 11.39
CA GLY A 233 -8.68 -16.62 12.71
C GLY A 233 -8.00 -15.25 12.70
N GLY A 234 -8.11 -14.50 13.79
CA GLY A 234 -7.36 -13.26 13.99
C GLY A 234 -5.94 -13.52 14.48
N PHE A 235 -4.95 -12.87 13.87
CA PHE A 235 -3.58 -12.80 14.39
C PHE A 235 -3.59 -12.04 15.72
N GLN A 236 -3.23 -12.73 16.80
CA GLN A 236 -3.29 -12.23 18.18
C GLN A 236 -2.16 -12.85 19.01
N LYS A 237 -1.89 -12.29 20.19
CA LYS A 237 -0.99 -12.90 21.18
C LYS A 237 -1.50 -14.31 21.53
N GLY A 238 -0.68 -15.33 21.28
CA GLY A 238 -1.02 -16.75 21.44
C GLY A 238 -1.76 -17.38 20.25
N ALA A 239 -1.96 -16.65 19.15
CA ALA A 239 -2.59 -17.12 17.92
C ALA A 239 -1.88 -16.57 16.67
N GLU A 240 -0.55 -16.50 16.71
CA GLU A 240 0.31 -15.87 15.70
C GLU A 240 0.35 -16.63 14.36
N ALA A 241 -0.17 -17.87 14.32
CA ALA A 241 -0.30 -18.65 13.09
C ALA A 241 -1.46 -18.17 12.18
N ASN A 242 -2.40 -17.42 12.74
CA ASN A 242 -3.53 -16.86 12.00
C ASN A 242 -3.09 -15.72 11.08
N ARG A 243 -3.82 -15.50 9.98
CA ARG A 243 -3.40 -14.54 8.93
C ARG A 243 -4.22 -13.25 8.86
N TYR A 244 -5.27 -13.13 9.67
CA TYR A 244 -6.13 -11.94 9.65
C TYR A 244 -5.69 -10.89 10.70
N LEU A 245 -5.26 -9.72 10.25
CA LEU A 245 -4.78 -8.64 11.10
C LEU A 245 -5.88 -7.60 11.36
N HIS A 246 -6.19 -7.38 12.64
CA HIS A 246 -7.04 -6.28 13.09
C HIS A 246 -6.18 -5.07 13.43
N PHE A 247 -6.04 -4.14 12.50
CA PHE A 247 -5.17 -2.97 12.69
C PHE A 247 -5.77 -1.93 13.64
N GLY A 248 -7.09 -1.93 13.83
CA GLY A 248 -7.83 -0.81 14.44
C GLY A 248 -7.82 0.43 13.54
N VAL A 249 -8.30 1.58 14.04
CA VAL A 249 -8.33 2.85 13.28
C VAL A 249 -6.92 3.45 13.21
N ARG A 250 -6.08 2.85 12.36
CA ARG A 250 -4.63 3.07 12.28
C ARG A 250 -4.10 2.88 10.86
N GLU A 251 -4.69 3.58 9.89
CA GLU A 251 -4.39 3.43 8.45
C GLU A 251 -2.91 3.64 8.13
N HIS A 252 -2.27 4.64 8.76
CA HIS A 252 -0.87 4.96 8.48
C HIS A 252 0.05 3.84 9.01
N ALA A 253 -0.17 3.38 10.24
CA ALA A 253 0.60 2.25 10.76
C ALA A 253 0.29 0.95 10.00
N MET A 254 -0.94 0.74 9.54
CA MET A 254 -1.28 -0.39 8.66
C MET A 254 -0.39 -0.38 7.41
N ALA A 255 -0.30 0.74 6.68
CA ALA A 255 0.61 0.82 5.51
C ALA A 255 2.07 0.51 5.87
N ALA A 256 2.58 1.09 6.96
CA ALA A 256 3.97 0.89 7.39
C ALA A 256 4.24 -0.57 7.81
N ILE A 257 3.29 -1.22 8.50
CA ILE A 257 3.40 -2.62 8.92
C ILE A 257 3.33 -3.54 7.71
N LEU A 258 2.45 -3.29 6.75
CA LEU A 258 2.38 -4.06 5.50
C LEU A 258 3.70 -3.96 4.71
N ASN A 259 4.32 -2.78 4.68
CA ASN A 259 5.68 -2.64 4.13
C ASN A 259 6.69 -3.50 4.88
N GLY A 260 6.66 -3.50 6.22
CA GLY A 260 7.53 -4.36 7.03
C GLY A 260 7.34 -5.85 6.74
N LEU A 261 6.10 -6.30 6.54
CA LEU A 261 5.79 -7.69 6.16
C LEU A 261 6.37 -8.03 4.77
N ALA A 262 6.27 -7.12 3.79
CA ALA A 262 6.89 -7.32 2.48
C ALA A 262 8.43 -7.30 2.56
N TYR A 263 9.01 -6.37 3.31
CA TYR A 263 10.45 -6.22 3.50
C TYR A 263 11.11 -7.43 4.16
N HIS A 264 10.37 -8.18 4.95
CA HIS A 264 10.90 -9.38 5.62
C HIS A 264 11.44 -10.41 4.60
N GLY A 265 10.97 -10.40 3.35
CA GLY A 265 11.46 -11.32 2.31
C GLY A 265 11.08 -12.77 2.56
N SER A 266 10.08 -13.05 3.40
CA SER A 266 9.60 -14.41 3.71
C SER A 266 8.61 -14.96 2.68
N GLY A 267 8.30 -14.21 1.62
CA GLY A 267 7.30 -14.58 0.62
C GLY A 267 5.89 -14.07 0.90
N LEU A 268 5.62 -13.58 2.11
CA LEU A 268 4.31 -13.05 2.51
C LEU A 268 3.77 -12.01 1.52
N ILE A 269 2.46 -12.06 1.27
CA ILE A 269 1.73 -11.17 0.37
C ILE A 269 0.81 -10.32 1.24
N PRO A 270 1.26 -9.13 1.68
CA PRO A 270 0.50 -8.30 2.59
C PRO A 270 -0.64 -7.57 1.87
N TYR A 271 -1.84 -7.60 2.47
CA TYR A 271 -2.95 -6.75 2.06
C TYR A 271 -3.59 -5.98 3.23
N GLY A 272 -4.16 -4.80 2.96
CA GLY A 272 -4.83 -4.00 3.98
C GLY A 272 -5.99 -3.21 3.41
N GLY A 273 -7.10 -3.17 4.15
CA GLY A 273 -8.31 -2.48 3.72
C GLY A 273 -8.75 -1.33 4.62
N THR A 274 -9.16 -0.24 3.97
CA THR A 274 -9.87 0.92 4.55
C THR A 274 -10.78 1.54 3.47
N PHE A 275 -11.47 2.63 3.77
CA PHE A 275 -12.19 3.39 2.74
C PHE A 275 -11.21 4.20 1.88
N ALA A 276 -11.50 4.34 0.59
CA ALA A 276 -10.63 5.01 -0.37
C ALA A 276 -10.29 6.45 0.06
N VAL A 277 -11.27 7.19 0.59
CA VAL A 277 -11.05 8.54 1.13
C VAL A 277 -9.97 8.61 2.21
N PHE A 278 -9.81 7.54 3.01
CA PHE A 278 -8.82 7.47 4.09
C PHE A 278 -7.42 7.07 3.60
N ALA A 279 -7.23 6.82 2.30
CA ALA A 279 -5.89 6.76 1.71
C ALA A 279 -5.08 8.02 2.03
N GLY A 280 -5.74 9.17 2.21
CA GLY A 280 -5.11 10.41 2.68
C GLY A 280 -4.37 10.30 4.01
N TYR A 281 -4.81 9.43 4.94
CA TYR A 281 -4.12 9.18 6.21
C TYR A 281 -2.81 8.37 6.04
N MET A 282 -2.72 7.54 4.99
CA MET A 282 -1.69 6.52 4.85
C MET A 282 -0.81 6.70 3.60
N VAL A 283 -1.02 7.76 2.81
CA VAL A 283 -0.31 8.01 1.54
C VAL A 283 1.22 8.06 1.72
N GLY A 284 1.71 8.52 2.87
CA GLY A 284 3.14 8.47 3.21
C GLY A 284 3.69 7.04 3.22
N GLY A 285 2.98 6.13 3.89
CA GLY A 285 3.31 4.70 3.92
C GLY A 285 3.13 4.02 2.55
N MET A 286 2.08 4.36 1.81
CA MET A 286 1.83 3.82 0.46
C MET A 286 2.91 4.26 -0.54
N ARG A 287 3.35 5.51 -0.47
CA ARG A 287 4.46 6.02 -1.28
C ARG A 287 5.75 5.27 -0.99
N LEU A 288 6.01 4.90 0.26
CA LEU A 288 7.15 4.06 0.61
C LEU A 288 7.02 2.65 0.03
N SER A 289 5.81 2.06 -0.05
CA SER A 289 5.63 0.79 -0.77
C SER A 289 6.08 0.91 -2.23
N ALA A 290 5.71 2.00 -2.89
CA ALA A 290 6.04 2.25 -4.30
C ALA A 290 7.53 2.51 -4.51
N LEU A 291 8.12 3.37 -3.68
CA LEU A 291 9.54 3.70 -3.71
C LEU A 291 10.43 2.48 -3.43
N SER A 292 9.99 1.62 -2.52
CA SER A 292 10.73 0.46 -2.07
C SER A 292 10.40 -0.81 -2.84
N GLU A 293 9.63 -0.71 -3.93
CA GLU A 293 9.27 -1.83 -4.80
C GLU A 293 8.63 -3.00 -4.04
N LEU A 294 7.66 -2.69 -3.18
CA LEU A 294 6.95 -3.67 -2.35
C LEU A 294 5.57 -3.97 -2.92
N GLY A 295 5.30 -5.25 -3.20
CA GLY A 295 4.00 -5.76 -3.67
C GLY A 295 2.90 -5.78 -2.60
N VAL A 296 2.59 -4.62 -2.00
CA VAL A 296 1.49 -4.47 -1.03
C VAL A 296 0.17 -4.27 -1.77
N ILE A 297 -0.89 -4.96 -1.31
CA ILE A 297 -2.23 -4.85 -1.89
C ILE A 297 -3.11 -3.98 -0.98
N TYR A 298 -3.49 -2.80 -1.46
CA TYR A 298 -4.38 -1.87 -0.76
C TYR A 298 -5.83 -2.05 -1.23
N VAL A 299 -6.70 -2.55 -0.36
CA VAL A 299 -8.13 -2.80 -0.65
C VAL A 299 -8.95 -1.60 -0.20
N LEU A 300 -9.18 -0.66 -1.11
CA LEU A 300 -9.76 0.65 -0.82
C LEU A 300 -11.22 0.72 -1.28
N THR A 301 -12.17 0.56 -0.37
CA THR A 301 -13.60 0.50 -0.71
C THR A 301 -14.31 1.85 -0.58
N HIS A 302 -15.61 1.94 -0.92
CA HIS A 302 -16.39 3.19 -0.87
C HIS A 302 -15.73 4.28 -1.73
N ASP A 303 -15.46 3.91 -2.99
CA ASP A 303 -14.61 4.64 -3.92
C ASP A 303 -15.13 5.97 -4.49
N SER A 304 -16.33 6.43 -4.11
CA SER A 304 -16.98 7.55 -4.79
C SER A 304 -18.15 8.13 -3.97
N ILE A 305 -18.77 9.18 -4.50
CA ILE A 305 -20.05 9.72 -4.00
C ILE A 305 -21.20 8.70 -3.98
N GLY A 306 -21.04 7.55 -4.67
CA GLY A 306 -21.98 6.44 -4.63
C GLY A 306 -22.17 5.84 -3.22
N LEU A 307 -21.24 6.14 -2.28
CA LEU A 307 -21.43 5.78 -0.88
C LEU A 307 -22.62 6.51 -0.24
N GLY A 308 -23.00 7.70 -0.68
CA GLY A 308 -24.19 8.40 -0.19
C GLY A 308 -24.03 9.08 1.18
N GLU A 309 -24.78 8.61 2.17
CA GLU A 309 -25.23 9.40 3.32
C GLU A 309 -24.11 9.89 4.26
N ASP A 310 -22.95 9.22 4.32
CA ASP A 310 -21.82 9.68 5.15
C ASP A 310 -21.25 11.04 4.67
N GLY A 311 -21.56 11.42 3.43
CA GLY A 311 -21.35 12.77 2.92
C GLY A 311 -19.90 13.10 2.55
N PRO A 312 -19.60 14.39 2.31
CA PRO A 312 -18.38 14.81 1.62
C PRO A 312 -17.08 14.50 2.37
N THR A 313 -17.12 14.24 3.67
CA THR A 313 -15.93 13.82 4.44
C THR A 313 -15.51 12.38 4.14
N HIS A 314 -16.42 11.56 3.60
CA HIS A 314 -16.19 10.15 3.31
C HIS A 314 -16.11 9.87 1.80
N GLN A 315 -16.48 10.83 0.97
CA GLN A 315 -16.60 10.67 -0.47
C GLN A 315 -15.29 11.09 -1.15
N PRO A 316 -14.49 10.14 -1.67
CA PRO A 316 -13.26 10.50 -2.38
C PRO A 316 -13.59 11.24 -3.68
N ILE A 317 -12.82 12.28 -3.98
CA ILE A 317 -12.93 13.06 -5.22
C ILE A 317 -11.59 13.09 -5.95
N GLU A 318 -10.55 13.56 -5.29
CA GLU A 318 -9.19 13.69 -5.82
C GLU A 318 -8.34 12.45 -5.59
N THR A 319 -8.76 11.55 -4.70
CA THR A 319 -7.99 10.41 -4.21
C THR A 319 -7.39 9.57 -5.35
N LEU A 320 -8.18 9.20 -6.36
CA LEU A 320 -7.69 8.39 -7.48
C LEU A 320 -6.64 9.14 -8.29
N ALA A 321 -6.86 10.42 -8.57
CA ALA A 321 -5.89 11.25 -9.28
C ALA A 321 -4.58 11.40 -8.49
N SER A 322 -4.66 11.58 -7.16
CA SER A 322 -3.50 11.63 -6.27
C SER A 322 -2.72 10.33 -6.26
N LEU A 323 -3.40 9.18 -6.19
CA LEU A 323 -2.73 7.87 -6.20
C LEU A 323 -2.11 7.54 -7.57
N ARG A 324 -2.81 7.83 -8.68
CA ARG A 324 -2.30 7.66 -10.05
C ARG A 324 -1.06 8.51 -10.33
N ALA A 325 -0.89 9.61 -9.60
CA ALA A 325 0.29 10.47 -9.72
C ALA A 325 1.52 9.94 -8.98
N ILE A 326 1.37 8.93 -8.10
CA ILE A 326 2.50 8.33 -7.38
C ILE A 326 3.26 7.40 -8.33
N PRO A 327 4.56 7.62 -8.57
CA PRO A 327 5.35 6.73 -9.41
C PRO A 327 5.37 5.31 -8.85
N ASN A 328 5.38 4.32 -9.74
CA ASN A 328 5.45 2.90 -9.37
C ASN A 328 4.29 2.44 -8.45
N MET A 329 3.07 2.94 -8.67
CA MET A 329 1.86 2.51 -7.97
C MET A 329 0.78 2.15 -8.98
N LEU A 330 0.19 0.96 -8.88
CA LEU A 330 -0.97 0.61 -9.71
C LEU A 330 -2.25 1.09 -9.03
N VAL A 331 -3.12 1.75 -9.78
CA VAL A 331 -4.47 2.12 -9.31
C VAL A 331 -5.49 1.45 -10.21
N ILE A 332 -6.08 0.37 -9.71
CA ILE A 332 -7.04 -0.46 -10.45
C ILE A 332 -8.44 -0.20 -9.92
N ARG A 333 -9.33 0.34 -10.75
CA ARG A 333 -10.74 0.61 -10.44
C ARG A 333 -11.65 -0.29 -11.30
N PRO A 334 -11.87 -1.56 -10.90
CA PRO A 334 -12.62 -2.53 -11.70
C PRO A 334 -14.09 -2.13 -11.88
N GLY A 335 -14.59 -2.33 -13.10
CA GLY A 335 -15.95 -2.02 -13.55
C GLY A 335 -16.91 -3.21 -13.61
N ASP A 336 -16.53 -4.40 -13.11
CA ASP A 336 -17.41 -5.53 -12.73
C ASP A 336 -16.69 -6.63 -11.94
N GLY A 337 -17.35 -7.78 -11.77
CA GLY A 337 -16.78 -8.95 -11.10
C GLY A 337 -15.60 -9.57 -11.85
N ASN A 338 -15.62 -9.61 -13.18
CA ASN A 338 -14.51 -10.15 -13.98
C ASN A 338 -13.28 -9.24 -13.88
N GLU A 339 -13.47 -7.92 -13.96
CA GLU A 339 -12.37 -6.99 -13.75
C GLU A 339 -11.84 -7.04 -12.32
N THR A 340 -12.71 -7.31 -11.33
CA THR A 340 -12.25 -7.47 -9.94
C THR A 340 -11.36 -8.71 -9.80
N SER A 341 -11.73 -9.84 -10.41
CA SER A 341 -10.87 -11.04 -10.48
C SER A 341 -9.54 -10.74 -11.18
N GLY A 342 -9.57 -10.05 -12.32
CA GLY A 342 -8.35 -9.64 -13.04
C GLY A 342 -7.47 -8.68 -12.23
N ALA A 343 -8.06 -7.80 -11.44
CA ALA A 343 -7.32 -6.90 -10.56
C ALA A 343 -6.56 -7.66 -9.46
N TYR A 344 -7.15 -8.72 -8.90
CA TYR A 344 -6.45 -9.61 -7.96
C TYR A 344 -5.35 -10.43 -8.65
N GLN A 345 -5.56 -10.89 -9.90
CA GLN A 345 -4.51 -11.53 -10.68
C GLN A 345 -3.30 -10.61 -10.85
N VAL A 346 -3.53 -9.36 -11.25
CA VAL A 346 -2.46 -8.36 -11.34
C VAL A 346 -1.80 -8.15 -9.99
N ALA A 347 -2.58 -7.87 -8.95
CA ALA A 347 -2.06 -7.48 -7.63
C ALA A 347 -1.17 -8.55 -7.00
N VAL A 348 -1.57 -9.82 -7.06
CA VAL A 348 -0.82 -10.94 -6.46
C VAL A 348 0.44 -11.28 -7.26
N ASN A 349 0.38 -11.23 -8.60
CA ASN A 349 1.57 -11.46 -9.44
C ASN A 349 2.59 -10.33 -9.32
N ASN A 350 2.14 -9.12 -9.00
CA ASN A 350 2.99 -7.92 -8.98
C ASN A 350 3.73 -7.77 -7.64
N ARG A 351 4.78 -8.57 -7.44
CA ARG A 351 5.54 -8.64 -6.18
C ARG A 351 6.44 -7.44 -5.89
N HIS A 352 6.69 -6.59 -6.90
CA HIS A 352 7.65 -5.48 -6.83
C HIS A 352 7.02 -4.08 -7.00
N ARG A 353 5.70 -4.00 -6.88
CA ARG A 353 4.98 -2.71 -6.96
C ARG A 353 3.64 -2.80 -6.22
N PRO A 354 3.26 -1.79 -5.43
CA PRO A 354 1.98 -1.81 -4.72
C PRO A 354 0.81 -1.66 -5.69
N THR A 355 -0.32 -2.27 -5.33
CA THR A 355 -1.57 -2.20 -6.08
C THR A 355 -2.70 -1.67 -5.20
N CYS A 356 -3.32 -0.57 -5.60
CA CYS A 356 -4.53 -0.04 -5.00
C CYS A 356 -5.75 -0.57 -5.77
N LEU A 357 -6.58 -1.34 -5.09
CA LEU A 357 -7.88 -1.81 -5.59
C LEU A 357 -8.95 -0.83 -5.12
N ILE A 358 -9.54 -0.10 -6.05
CA ILE A 358 -10.52 0.95 -5.78
C ILE A 358 -11.93 0.38 -6.00
N LEU A 359 -12.70 0.22 -4.93
CA LEU A 359 -13.88 -0.65 -4.91
C LEU A 359 -15.17 0.07 -4.48
N SER A 360 -16.29 -0.22 -5.14
CA SER A 360 -17.57 0.43 -4.94
C SER A 360 -18.29 -0.06 -3.68
N ARG A 361 -19.13 0.81 -3.10
CA ARG A 361 -20.13 0.43 -2.07
C ARG A 361 -21.37 -0.19 -2.72
N GLN A 362 -21.78 0.42 -3.83
CA GLN A 362 -22.98 0.17 -4.61
C GLN A 362 -22.78 -0.96 -5.63
N ALA A 363 -23.86 -1.68 -5.92
CA ALA A 363 -23.87 -2.73 -6.93
C ALA A 363 -23.87 -2.16 -8.36
N MET A 364 -23.40 -2.97 -9.29
CA MET A 364 -23.39 -2.67 -10.72
C MET A 364 -23.48 -3.97 -11.54
N ALA A 365 -23.89 -3.85 -12.79
CA ALA A 365 -24.04 -4.99 -13.69
C ALA A 365 -22.69 -5.56 -14.15
N ASN A 366 -22.63 -6.87 -14.41
CA ASN A 366 -21.51 -7.49 -15.11
C ASN A 366 -21.60 -7.16 -16.60
N GLN A 367 -20.48 -6.74 -17.20
CA GLN A 367 -20.47 -6.29 -18.60
C GLN A 367 -20.15 -7.47 -19.53
N ALA A 368 -20.88 -7.61 -20.63
CA ALA A 368 -20.74 -8.76 -21.53
C ALA A 368 -19.35 -8.90 -22.17
N GLY A 369 -18.64 -7.78 -22.39
CA GLY A 369 -17.29 -7.76 -22.97
C GLY A 369 -16.15 -7.82 -21.94
N SER A 370 -16.44 -7.90 -20.65
CA SER A 370 -15.44 -7.84 -19.59
C SER A 370 -14.81 -9.20 -19.31
N THR A 371 -13.49 -9.23 -19.15
CA THR A 371 -12.74 -10.43 -18.77
C THR A 371 -11.63 -10.10 -17.79
N ALA A 372 -11.26 -11.06 -16.93
CA ALA A 372 -10.15 -10.90 -16.00
C ALA A 372 -8.81 -10.62 -16.71
N ALA A 373 -8.55 -11.31 -17.83
CA ALA A 373 -7.32 -11.15 -18.62
C ALA A 373 -7.17 -9.74 -19.22
N SER A 374 -8.28 -9.09 -19.55
CA SER A 374 -8.26 -7.74 -20.13
C SER A 374 -7.70 -6.68 -19.17
N VAL A 375 -7.81 -6.89 -17.85
CA VAL A 375 -7.33 -5.93 -16.84
C VAL A 375 -5.82 -5.70 -16.93
N ALA A 376 -5.04 -6.74 -17.28
CA ALA A 376 -3.59 -6.65 -17.46
C ALA A 376 -3.18 -5.70 -18.61
N LYS A 377 -4.12 -5.34 -19.49
CA LYS A 377 -3.92 -4.33 -20.54
C LYS A 377 -4.15 -2.90 -20.06
N GLY A 378 -4.69 -2.71 -18.86
CA GLY A 378 -5.00 -1.43 -18.23
C GLY A 378 -6.19 -0.68 -18.85
N GLY A 379 -6.32 -0.70 -20.17
CA GLY A 379 -7.49 -0.20 -20.89
C GLY A 379 -7.72 -0.98 -22.18
N TYR A 380 -8.96 -1.35 -22.45
CA TYR A 380 -9.34 -2.23 -23.55
C TYR A 380 -10.72 -1.91 -24.09
N ILE A 381 -10.99 -2.33 -25.33
CA ILE A 381 -12.30 -2.16 -25.96
C ILE A 381 -13.27 -3.16 -25.32
N LEU A 382 -14.25 -2.66 -24.59
CA LEU A 382 -15.34 -3.46 -24.01
C LEU A 382 -16.41 -3.75 -25.07
N GLU A 383 -16.80 -2.72 -25.82
CA GLU A 383 -17.75 -2.82 -26.93
C GLU A 383 -17.27 -1.95 -28.09
N ASP A 384 -17.17 -2.52 -29.28
CA ASP A 384 -16.65 -1.78 -30.44
C ASP A 384 -17.74 -1.08 -31.26
N SER A 385 -17.32 -0.16 -32.12
CA SER A 385 -18.12 0.42 -33.20
C SER A 385 -18.05 -0.44 -34.47
N ASN A 386 -18.98 -0.21 -35.40
CA ASN A 386 -18.90 -0.78 -36.75
C ASN A 386 -17.91 0.04 -37.59
N GLY A 387 -16.65 -0.37 -37.59
CA GLY A 387 -15.56 0.38 -38.25
C GLY A 387 -15.00 1.49 -37.36
N SER A 388 -14.52 2.59 -37.96
CA SER A 388 -13.91 3.70 -37.23
C SER A 388 -14.92 4.39 -36.30
N PRO A 389 -14.58 4.61 -35.01
CA PRO A 389 -15.49 5.28 -34.08
C PRO A 389 -15.62 6.78 -34.38
N ASP A 390 -16.84 7.29 -34.35
CA ASP A 390 -17.15 8.73 -34.31
C ASP A 390 -16.86 9.30 -32.93
N LEU A 391 -17.00 8.47 -31.89
CA LEU A 391 -16.89 8.83 -30.48
C LEU A 391 -16.39 7.62 -29.68
N ILE A 392 -15.53 7.89 -28.70
CA ILE A 392 -15.09 6.90 -27.72
C ILE A 392 -15.56 7.32 -26.32
N LEU A 393 -16.30 6.42 -25.65
CA LEU A 393 -16.65 6.54 -24.24
C LEU A 393 -15.63 5.74 -23.42
N ILE A 394 -14.99 6.37 -22.44
CA ILE A 394 -14.00 5.74 -21.56
C ILE A 394 -14.61 5.68 -20.15
N GLY A 395 -14.88 4.47 -19.65
CA GLY A 395 -15.44 4.26 -18.31
C GLY A 395 -14.43 3.59 -17.37
N THR A 396 -14.57 3.87 -16.08
CA THR A 396 -13.88 3.15 -15.00
C THR A 396 -14.87 2.84 -13.89
N GLY A 397 -14.66 1.76 -13.14
CA GLY A 397 -15.53 1.42 -12.01
C GLY A 397 -17.02 1.30 -12.39
N THR A 398 -17.89 1.75 -11.49
CA THR A 398 -19.35 1.70 -11.66
C THR A 398 -19.87 2.52 -12.85
N GLU A 399 -19.10 3.50 -13.32
CA GLU A 399 -19.50 4.37 -14.43
C GLU A 399 -19.37 3.67 -15.79
N LEU A 400 -18.71 2.51 -15.85
CA LEU A 400 -18.65 1.70 -17.07
C LEU A 400 -20.05 1.31 -17.57
N GLU A 401 -20.99 1.04 -16.66
CA GLU A 401 -22.38 0.75 -16.98
C GLU A 401 -23.10 1.97 -17.60
N LEU A 402 -22.74 3.19 -17.21
CA LEU A 402 -23.27 4.40 -17.84
C LEU A 402 -22.78 4.53 -19.29
N CYS A 403 -21.52 4.19 -19.54
CA CYS A 403 -20.92 4.20 -20.87
C CYS A 403 -21.61 3.21 -21.81
N THR A 404 -21.85 1.96 -21.38
CA THR A 404 -22.51 0.95 -22.23
C THR A 404 -23.95 1.32 -22.56
N LYS A 405 -24.72 1.81 -21.57
CA LYS A 405 -26.09 2.31 -21.80
C LYS A 405 -26.13 3.53 -22.72
N ALA A 406 -25.23 4.50 -22.53
CA ALA A 406 -25.15 5.67 -23.40
C ALA A 406 -24.73 5.30 -24.83
N ALA A 407 -23.80 4.36 -24.99
CA ALA A 407 -23.39 3.87 -26.30
C ALA A 407 -24.55 3.19 -27.04
N ALA A 408 -25.36 2.38 -26.36
CA ALA A 408 -26.55 1.78 -26.96
C ALA A 408 -27.52 2.83 -27.51
N GLN A 409 -27.79 3.90 -26.75
CA GLN A 409 -28.66 4.99 -27.21
C GLN A 409 -28.05 5.78 -28.37
N LEU A 410 -26.76 6.11 -28.31
CA LEU A 410 -26.07 6.84 -29.38
C LEU A 410 -25.96 6.02 -30.67
N ARG A 411 -25.77 4.70 -30.57
CA ARG A 411 -25.79 3.79 -31.72
C ARG A 411 -27.19 3.68 -32.33
N ALA A 412 -28.25 3.69 -31.52
CA ALA A 412 -29.62 3.77 -32.02
C ALA A 412 -29.89 5.09 -32.78
N ASP A 413 -29.20 6.17 -32.41
CA ASP A 413 -29.19 7.45 -33.12
C ASP A 413 -28.25 7.47 -34.36
N GLY A 414 -27.65 6.33 -34.72
CA GLY A 414 -26.83 6.16 -35.92
C GLY A 414 -25.36 6.53 -35.77
N LYS A 415 -24.84 6.72 -34.54
CA LYS A 415 -23.42 7.02 -34.29
C LYS A 415 -22.58 5.75 -34.14
N ASN A 416 -21.37 5.75 -34.67
CA ASN A 416 -20.37 4.71 -34.41
C ASN A 416 -19.68 4.99 -33.06
N VAL A 417 -20.17 4.36 -32.00
CA VAL A 417 -19.62 4.55 -30.64
C VAL A 417 -18.83 3.33 -30.20
N ARG A 418 -17.62 3.57 -29.68
CA ARG A 418 -16.79 2.59 -28.99
C ARG A 418 -16.83 2.83 -27.49
N VAL A 419 -16.91 1.76 -26.71
CA VAL A 419 -16.77 1.80 -25.24
C VAL A 419 -15.44 1.16 -24.86
N VAL A 420 -14.64 1.90 -24.12
CA VAL A 420 -13.37 1.47 -23.54
C VAL A 420 -13.54 1.36 -22.04
N SER A 421 -13.23 0.19 -21.48
CA SER A 421 -12.99 0.09 -20.04
C SER A 421 -11.53 0.43 -19.77
N MET A 422 -11.25 1.29 -18.79
CA MET A 422 -9.90 1.70 -18.42
C MET A 422 -9.65 1.51 -16.92
N PRO A 423 -9.65 0.26 -16.43
CA PRO A 423 -9.49 -0.01 -15.00
C PRO A 423 -8.16 0.48 -14.43
N CYS A 424 -7.07 0.52 -15.21
CA CYS A 424 -5.75 0.93 -14.73
C CYS A 424 -4.96 1.70 -15.80
N VAL A 425 -4.76 3.00 -15.55
CA VAL A 425 -4.06 3.88 -16.50
C VAL A 425 -2.58 3.54 -16.59
N GLU A 426 -1.95 3.09 -15.50
CA GLU A 426 -0.53 2.75 -15.46
C GLU A 426 -0.22 1.56 -16.38
N LEU A 427 -1.00 0.47 -16.26
CA LEU A 427 -0.86 -0.69 -17.13
C LEU A 427 -1.17 -0.39 -18.60
N PHE A 428 -2.08 0.56 -18.87
CA PHE A 428 -2.39 0.97 -20.23
C PHE A 428 -1.21 1.71 -20.87
N GLU A 429 -0.54 2.58 -20.11
CA GLU A 429 0.65 3.30 -20.55
C GLU A 429 1.86 2.39 -20.77
N GLU A 430 1.92 1.25 -20.09
CA GLU A 430 2.92 0.20 -20.30
C GLU A 430 2.71 -0.58 -21.60
N GLN A 431 1.53 -0.52 -22.21
CA GLN A 431 1.29 -1.18 -23.49
C GLN A 431 2.05 -0.48 -24.61
N ASP A 432 2.41 -1.26 -25.63
CA ASP A 432 3.06 -0.71 -26.82
C ASP A 432 2.17 0.33 -27.53
N ALA A 433 2.80 1.17 -28.37
CA ALA A 433 2.12 2.24 -29.06
C ALA A 433 1.02 1.72 -30.03
N ALA A 434 1.20 0.54 -30.62
CA ALA A 434 0.23 -0.03 -31.55
C ALA A 434 -1.04 -0.47 -30.80
N TYR A 435 -0.90 -1.09 -29.62
CA TYR A 435 -2.01 -1.44 -28.76
C TYR A 435 -2.77 -0.19 -28.31
N ARG A 436 -2.06 0.83 -27.79
CA ARG A 436 -2.71 2.08 -27.37
C ARG A 436 -3.45 2.78 -28.51
N GLU A 437 -2.87 2.81 -29.71
CA GLU A 437 -3.53 3.33 -30.92
C GLU A 437 -4.74 2.47 -31.32
N SER A 438 -4.68 1.14 -31.15
CA SER A 438 -5.82 0.27 -31.46
C SER A 438 -7.03 0.53 -30.56
N VAL A 439 -6.81 0.91 -29.29
CA VAL A 439 -7.87 1.21 -28.32
C VAL A 439 -8.36 2.65 -28.46
N LEU A 440 -7.43 3.61 -28.46
CA LEU A 440 -7.68 5.04 -28.54
C LEU A 440 -7.08 5.64 -29.83
N PRO A 441 -7.65 5.32 -31.01
CA PRO A 441 -7.09 5.74 -32.29
C PRO A 441 -6.97 7.25 -32.38
N SER A 442 -5.82 7.70 -32.88
CA SER A 442 -5.51 9.11 -33.04
C SER A 442 -6.44 9.81 -34.03
N SER A 443 -7.07 9.08 -34.94
CA SER A 443 -8.11 9.60 -35.83
C SER A 443 -9.41 9.99 -35.11
N CYS A 444 -9.69 9.44 -33.93
CA CYS A 444 -10.88 9.76 -33.14
C CYS A 444 -10.49 10.60 -31.91
N ARG A 445 -10.63 11.93 -32.02
CA ARG A 445 -10.36 12.90 -30.93
C ARG A 445 -11.55 13.16 -30.02
N LYS A 446 -12.77 12.83 -30.48
CA LYS A 446 -14.00 12.94 -29.69
C LYS A 446 -14.04 11.81 -28.68
N ARG A 447 -13.65 12.14 -27.44
CA ARG A 447 -13.51 11.18 -26.35
C ARG A 447 -14.19 11.75 -25.11
N LEU A 448 -15.03 10.95 -24.48
CA LEU A 448 -15.71 11.31 -23.23
C LEU A 448 -15.33 10.31 -22.15
N VAL A 449 -14.68 10.78 -21.09
CA VAL A 449 -14.45 9.97 -19.89
C VAL A 449 -15.66 10.07 -18.96
N VAL A 450 -16.04 8.97 -18.32
CA VAL A 450 -17.06 8.94 -17.26
C VAL A 450 -16.46 8.26 -16.03
N GLU A 451 -16.22 9.05 -14.98
CA GLU A 451 -15.63 8.57 -13.72
C GLU A 451 -16.16 9.42 -12.56
N ALA A 452 -16.72 8.81 -11.51
CA ALA A 452 -17.16 9.49 -10.29
C ALA A 452 -16.00 9.92 -9.37
N SER A 453 -15.10 10.73 -9.94
CA SER A 453 -13.86 11.27 -9.38
C SER A 453 -13.55 12.60 -10.08
N SER A 454 -12.48 13.29 -9.67
CA SER A 454 -12.00 14.52 -10.32
C SER A 454 -11.66 14.31 -11.80
N SER A 455 -11.87 15.35 -12.60
CA SER A 455 -11.46 15.40 -14.00
C SER A 455 -9.93 15.45 -14.18
N PHE A 456 -9.16 15.67 -13.11
CA PHE A 456 -7.73 15.87 -13.17
C PHE A 456 -7.00 14.64 -13.76
N GLY A 457 -6.05 14.88 -14.68
CA GLY A 457 -5.32 13.83 -15.40
C GLY A 457 -6.02 13.27 -16.64
N TRP A 458 -7.35 13.26 -16.70
CA TRP A 458 -8.10 12.67 -17.82
C TRP A 458 -7.86 13.32 -19.19
N HIS A 459 -7.46 14.60 -19.20
CA HIS A 459 -7.05 15.32 -20.41
C HIS A 459 -5.90 14.63 -21.18
N LYS A 460 -5.10 13.77 -20.52
CA LYS A 460 -4.11 12.91 -21.19
C LYS A 460 -4.74 11.99 -22.23
N TYR A 461 -5.95 11.50 -21.97
CA TYR A 461 -6.66 10.56 -22.84
C TYR A 461 -7.68 11.23 -23.74
N THR A 462 -8.33 12.30 -23.25
CA THR A 462 -9.39 12.99 -23.99
C THR A 462 -8.87 14.10 -24.91
N GLY A 463 -7.68 14.66 -24.62
CA GLY A 463 -7.19 15.87 -25.27
C GLY A 463 -8.10 17.08 -25.04
N PHE A 464 -7.88 18.14 -25.83
CA PHE A 464 -8.66 19.39 -25.76
C PHE A 464 -10.01 19.33 -26.49
N GLU A 465 -10.20 18.34 -27.37
CA GLU A 465 -11.45 18.14 -28.13
C GLU A 465 -12.41 17.14 -27.45
N GLY A 466 -11.97 16.52 -26.36
CA GLY A 466 -12.80 15.62 -25.57
C GLY A 466 -13.46 16.30 -24.37
N GLY A 467 -14.10 15.51 -23.53
CA GLY A 467 -14.74 15.98 -22.31
C GLY A 467 -14.75 14.92 -21.21
N SER A 468 -15.39 15.26 -20.09
CA SER A 468 -15.67 14.28 -19.03
C SER A 468 -17.02 14.49 -18.38
N VAL A 469 -17.55 13.40 -17.82
CA VAL A 469 -18.54 13.39 -16.75
C VAL A 469 -17.78 12.98 -15.49
N SER A 470 -17.46 13.99 -14.69
CA SER A 470 -16.58 13.93 -13.52
C SER A 470 -17.09 14.93 -12.46
N ILE A 471 -16.45 14.96 -11.29
CA ILE A 471 -16.82 15.82 -10.18
C ILE A 471 -15.59 16.56 -9.63
N ASP A 472 -15.51 17.88 -9.81
CA ASP A 472 -14.39 18.72 -9.36
C ASP A 472 -14.74 19.59 -8.14
N ARG A 473 -15.65 19.09 -7.32
CA ARG A 473 -16.03 19.70 -6.03
C ARG A 473 -16.38 18.59 -5.04
N PHE A 474 -16.38 18.91 -3.75
CA PHE A 474 -16.83 17.94 -2.76
C PHE A 474 -18.27 17.49 -3.00
N GLY A 475 -18.57 16.27 -2.55
CA GLY A 475 -19.89 15.68 -2.68
C GLY A 475 -20.92 16.23 -1.67
N ALA A 476 -21.90 15.42 -1.31
CA ALA A 476 -23.00 15.81 -0.43
C ALA A 476 -23.51 14.62 0.39
N SER A 477 -24.09 14.89 1.56
CA SER A 477 -24.82 13.88 2.34
C SER A 477 -26.24 13.76 1.80
N ALA A 478 -26.48 12.67 1.07
CA ALA A 478 -27.79 12.23 0.55
C ALA A 478 -27.68 10.75 0.14
N PRO A 479 -28.79 10.05 -0.14
CA PRO A 479 -28.71 8.68 -0.65
C PRO A 479 -27.82 8.57 -1.89
N GLY A 480 -27.00 7.53 -1.99
CA GLY A 480 -26.00 7.35 -3.06
C GLY A 480 -26.56 7.57 -4.48
N PRO A 481 -27.70 6.99 -4.85
CA PRO A 481 -28.34 7.25 -6.15
C PRO A 481 -28.72 8.72 -6.37
N VAL A 482 -29.16 9.42 -5.32
CA VAL A 482 -29.49 10.85 -5.39
C VAL A 482 -28.22 11.68 -5.58
N CYS A 483 -27.11 11.34 -4.90
CA CYS A 483 -25.82 11.97 -5.14
C CYS A 483 -25.40 11.79 -6.61
N LEU A 484 -25.35 10.54 -7.11
CA LEU A 484 -24.97 10.26 -8.49
C LEU A 484 -25.84 11.04 -9.49
N GLU A 485 -27.16 11.05 -9.33
CA GLU A 485 -28.08 11.80 -10.18
C GLU A 485 -27.79 13.32 -10.16
N LYS A 486 -27.71 13.93 -8.97
CA LYS A 486 -27.55 15.38 -8.83
C LYS A 486 -26.18 15.89 -9.25
N PHE A 487 -25.16 15.03 -9.21
CA PHE A 487 -23.83 15.34 -9.74
C PHE A 487 -23.66 14.95 -11.22
N GLY A 488 -24.72 14.45 -11.87
CA GLY A 488 -24.75 14.24 -13.32
C GLY A 488 -24.24 12.89 -13.79
N PHE A 489 -24.11 11.90 -12.92
CA PHE A 489 -23.77 10.52 -13.28
C PHE A 489 -25.03 9.77 -13.74
N THR A 490 -25.59 10.22 -14.87
CA THR A 490 -26.78 9.66 -15.50
C THR A 490 -26.52 9.38 -16.97
N VAL A 491 -27.20 8.37 -17.52
CA VAL A 491 -27.11 8.03 -18.95
C VAL A 491 -27.44 9.24 -19.82
N ASP A 492 -28.50 9.98 -19.47
CA ASP A 492 -28.91 11.19 -20.20
C ASP A 492 -27.81 12.25 -20.26
N ASN A 493 -27.10 12.49 -19.15
CA ASN A 493 -26.01 13.46 -19.14
C ASN A 493 -24.80 12.95 -19.93
N VAL A 494 -24.48 11.65 -19.87
CA VAL A 494 -23.41 11.06 -20.70
C VAL A 494 -23.76 11.24 -22.18
N VAL A 495 -24.98 10.93 -22.61
CA VAL A 495 -25.45 11.11 -23.99
C VAL A 495 -25.44 12.59 -24.41
N ALA A 496 -25.89 13.50 -23.53
CA ALA A 496 -25.89 14.93 -23.81
C ALA A 496 -24.45 15.48 -23.98
N LYS A 497 -23.53 15.10 -23.09
CA LYS A 497 -22.12 15.49 -23.17
C LYS A 497 -21.44 14.89 -24.40
N ALA A 498 -21.74 13.64 -24.73
CA ALA A 498 -21.25 12.98 -25.94
C ALA A 498 -21.69 13.74 -27.20
N LYS A 499 -22.98 14.08 -27.33
CA LYS A 499 -23.52 14.86 -28.47
C LYS A 499 -22.93 16.27 -28.54
N ALA A 500 -22.54 16.86 -27.42
CA ALA A 500 -21.90 18.18 -27.39
C ALA A 500 -20.46 18.18 -27.97
N LEU A 501 -19.81 17.01 -28.08
CA LEU A 501 -18.50 16.87 -28.73
C LEU A 501 -18.59 16.82 -30.27
N GLY A 502 -19.81 16.80 -30.84
CA GLY A 502 -20.09 16.76 -32.28
C GLY A 502 -20.52 15.39 -32.77
#